data_AF-A0A421EGW8-F1
#
_entry.id   AF-A0A421EGW8-F1
#
_cell.length_a   1.000
_cell.length_b   1.000
_cell.length_c   1.000
_cell.angle_alpha   90.00
_cell.angle_beta   90.00
_cell.angle_gamma   90.00
#
_symmetry.space_group_name_H-M   'P 1'
#
loop_
_entity.id
_entity.type
_entity.pdbx_description
1 polymer ?
#
loop_
_entity_poly.entity_id
_entity_poly.type
_entity_poly.pdbx_seq_one_letter_code
_entity_poly.pdbx_strand_id
1 'polypeptide(L)'
;MATNEAPSFDDLDSVEVSDDDNSNGWIDLEPGEEVTGVITAFNPLASYNGVAEIDGRPIRLNQTMRRQIIAGLIEGAKIGVRKSEETESFENEDGEEQEYNPREVRVKR
;
A
#
# COMPACT_ATOMS: atom_id res chain seq x y z
N MET A 1 13.81 -5.47 -33.06
CA MET A 1 13.67 -4.27 -32.21
C MET A 1 12.42 -4.49 -31.37
N ALA A 2 12.56 -4.90 -30.11
CA ALA A 2 11.42 -4.87 -29.19
C ALA A 2 11.42 -3.45 -28.59
N THR A 3 10.42 -2.63 -28.93
CA THR A 3 10.22 -1.38 -28.23
C THR A 3 9.85 -1.74 -26.80
N ASN A 4 10.77 -1.49 -25.87
CA ASN A 4 10.51 -1.65 -24.44
C ASN A 4 9.68 -0.44 -23.98
N GLU A 5 8.47 -0.31 -24.54
CA GLU A 5 7.54 0.75 -24.16
C GLU A 5 7.11 0.50 -22.71
N ALA A 6 7.43 1.46 -21.84
CA ALA A 6 6.85 1.51 -20.52
C ALA A 6 5.30 1.52 -20.67
N PRO A 7 4.57 0.77 -19.83
CA PRO A 7 3.11 0.74 -19.92
C PRO A 7 2.56 2.16 -19.76
N SER A 8 1.48 2.46 -20.48
CA SER A 8 0.76 3.71 -20.23
C SER A 8 0.04 3.60 -18.89
N PHE A 9 -0.26 4.75 -18.28
CA PHE A 9 -0.99 4.78 -17.00
C PHE A 9 -2.35 4.08 -17.10
N ASP A 10 -3.02 4.20 -18.26
CA ASP A 10 -4.35 3.64 -18.49
C ASP A 10 -4.36 2.11 -18.61
N ASP A 11 -3.19 1.47 -18.73
CA ASP A 11 -3.02 0.00 -18.78
C ASP A 11 -2.82 -0.65 -17.39
N LEU A 12 -2.84 0.15 -16.33
CA LEU A 12 -2.59 -0.26 -14.93
C LEU A 12 -3.90 -0.30 -14.13
N ASP A 13 -3.99 -1.21 -13.16
CA ASP A 13 -5.18 -1.39 -12.33
C ASP A 13 -5.24 -0.39 -11.16
N SER A 14 -6.46 0.01 -10.77
CA SER A 14 -6.71 0.79 -9.55
C SER A 14 -6.69 -0.11 -8.32
N VAL A 15 -6.08 0.35 -7.23
CA VAL A 15 -6.01 -0.41 -5.97
C VAL A 15 -7.00 0.20 -4.97
N GLU A 16 -8.02 -0.57 -4.58
CA GLU A 16 -8.90 -0.22 -3.46
C GLU A 16 -8.25 -0.63 -2.14
N VAL A 17 -8.36 0.23 -1.11
CA VAL A 17 -7.90 -0.05 0.25
C VAL A 17 -9.13 -0.26 1.12
N SER A 18 -9.19 -1.37 1.84
CA SER A 18 -10.28 -1.69 2.79
C SER A 18 -9.82 -1.43 4.23
N ASP A 19 -10.60 -0.65 4.97
CA ASP A 19 -10.44 -0.42 6.41
C ASP A 19 -11.36 -1.38 7.19
N ASP A 20 -11.04 -2.68 7.24
CA ASP A 20 -11.80 -3.64 8.06
C ASP A 20 -11.10 -3.92 9.40
N ASP A 21 -11.88 -3.80 10.48
CA ASP A 21 -11.45 -3.93 11.88
C ASP A 21 -11.46 -5.41 12.29
N ASN A 22 -10.30 -6.01 12.51
CA ASN A 22 -10.18 -7.46 12.61
C ASN A 22 -10.35 -8.00 14.05
N SER A 23 -11.35 -8.87 14.24
CA SER A 23 -11.77 -9.44 15.53
C SER A 23 -11.11 -10.80 15.89
N ASN A 24 -10.20 -11.31 15.04
CA ASN A 24 -9.67 -12.68 15.11
C ASN A 24 -8.40 -12.89 15.98
N GLY A 25 -7.99 -11.89 16.77
CA GLY A 25 -6.83 -11.96 17.65
C GLY A 25 -5.47 -11.93 16.92
N TRP A 26 -4.43 -11.47 17.61
CA TRP A 26 -3.09 -11.30 17.04
C TRP A 26 -2.40 -12.65 16.79
N ILE A 27 -1.57 -12.69 15.74
CA ILE A 27 -0.59 -13.76 15.55
C ILE A 27 0.59 -13.49 16.49
N ASP A 28 0.82 -14.45 17.38
CA ASP A 28 1.95 -14.48 18.30
C ASP A 28 2.59 -15.88 18.17
N LEU A 29 3.81 -15.93 17.66
CA LEU A 29 4.50 -17.19 17.34
C LEU A 29 5.52 -17.53 18.42
N GLU A 30 5.48 -18.77 18.89
CA GLU A 30 6.51 -19.34 19.74
C GLU A 30 7.71 -19.85 18.90
N PRO A 31 8.90 -20.04 19.49
CA PRO A 31 10.06 -20.57 18.78
C PRO A 31 9.78 -21.92 18.10
N GLY A 32 9.92 -21.95 16.77
CA GLY A 32 9.68 -23.14 15.94
C GLY A 32 8.29 -23.21 15.31
N GLU A 33 7.41 -22.26 15.60
CA GLU A 33 6.11 -22.14 14.94
C GLU A 33 6.22 -21.37 13.62
N GLU A 34 5.32 -21.69 12.68
CA GLU A 34 5.21 -21.03 11.39
C GLU A 34 3.76 -20.66 11.09
N VAL A 35 3.58 -19.63 10.27
CA VAL A 35 2.29 -19.21 9.73
C VAL A 35 2.47 -18.89 8.25
N THR A 36 1.53 -19.35 7.43
CA THR A 36 1.48 -19.09 5.99
C THR A 36 0.04 -18.78 5.61
N GLY A 37 -0.16 -17.89 4.64
CA GLY A 37 -1.50 -17.50 4.18
C GLY A 37 -1.43 -16.37 3.17
N VAL A 38 -2.57 -15.72 2.92
CA VAL A 38 -2.71 -14.58 2.01
C VAL A 38 -2.62 -13.27 2.78
N ILE A 39 -1.87 -12.29 2.28
CA ILE A 39 -1.89 -10.95 2.85
C ILE A 39 -3.24 -10.29 2.54
N THR A 40 -4.04 -10.01 3.57
CA THR A 40 -5.37 -9.39 3.41
C THR A 40 -5.35 -7.89 3.67
N ALA A 41 -4.41 -7.41 4.51
CA ALA A 41 -4.20 -5.99 4.76
C ALA A 41 -2.71 -5.72 5.07
N PHE A 42 -2.25 -4.52 4.76
CA PHE A 42 -0.88 -4.09 5.06
C PHE A 42 -0.82 -2.60 5.36
N ASN A 43 -0.47 -2.27 6.60
CA ASN A 43 -0.20 -0.90 7.02
C ASN A 43 1.28 -0.78 7.45
N PRO A 44 2.19 -0.33 6.56
CA PRO A 44 3.62 -0.22 6.85
C PRO A 44 3.98 0.89 7.85
N LEU A 45 3.02 1.77 8.16
CA LEU A 45 3.19 2.95 9.00
C LEU A 45 2.49 2.81 10.36
N ALA A 46 1.70 1.75 10.57
CA ALA A 46 1.17 1.41 11.89
C ALA A 46 2.32 1.24 12.90
N SER A 47 2.03 1.52 14.18
CA SER A 47 2.97 1.56 15.31
C SER A 47 4.22 0.66 15.21
N TYR A 48 5.35 1.15 15.72
CA TYR A 48 6.68 0.52 15.64
C TYR A 48 7.21 0.38 14.21
N ASN A 49 6.85 -0.70 13.49
CA ASN A 49 7.36 -1.01 12.15
C ASN A 49 6.28 -1.54 11.20
N GLY A 50 5.01 -1.25 11.48
CA GLY A 50 3.87 -1.67 10.65
C GLY A 50 3.19 -2.94 11.13
N VAL A 51 2.03 -3.20 10.53
CA VAL A 51 1.18 -4.37 10.74
C VAL A 51 0.84 -4.94 9.37
N ALA A 52 0.82 -6.26 9.26
CA ALA A 52 0.22 -6.98 8.15
C ALA A 52 -0.86 -7.91 8.69
N GLU A 53 -1.80 -8.31 7.85
CA GLU A 53 -2.76 -9.37 8.15
C GLU A 53 -2.53 -10.57 7.25
N ILE A 54 -2.53 -11.76 7.83
CA ILE A 54 -2.45 -13.04 7.12
C ILE A 54 -3.78 -13.76 7.33
N ASP A 55 -4.52 -14.00 6.25
CA ASP A 55 -5.88 -14.57 6.27
C ASP A 55 -6.80 -13.88 7.28
N GLY A 56 -6.71 -12.55 7.38
CA GLY A 56 -7.48 -11.76 8.33
C GLY A 56 -7.04 -11.95 9.79
N ARG A 57 -5.75 -12.19 10.08
CA ARG A 57 -5.21 -12.13 11.44
C ARG A 57 -3.99 -11.20 11.48
N PRO A 58 -3.96 -10.18 12.36
CA PRO A 58 -2.89 -9.20 12.39
C PRO A 58 -1.61 -9.75 13.01
N ILE A 59 -0.46 -9.36 12.43
CA ILE A 59 0.88 -9.62 12.95
C ILE A 59 1.69 -8.31 13.02
N ARG A 60 2.39 -8.11 14.14
CA ARG A 60 3.33 -6.98 14.29
C ARG A 60 4.59 -7.27 13.48
N LEU A 61 5.02 -6.28 12.72
CA LEU A 61 6.25 -6.40 11.94
C LEU A 61 7.43 -5.85 12.73
N ASN A 62 8.60 -6.41 12.50
CA ASN A 62 9.86 -5.70 12.74
C ASN A 62 10.34 -5.03 11.43
N GLN A 63 11.40 -4.23 11.53
CA GLN A 63 11.92 -3.47 10.38
C GLN A 63 12.31 -4.36 9.19
N THR A 64 12.90 -5.54 9.45
CA THR A 64 13.33 -6.48 8.42
C THR A 64 12.14 -7.09 7.70
N MET A 65 11.14 -7.58 8.46
CA MET A 65 9.91 -8.14 7.91
C MET A 65 9.19 -7.14 7.01
N ARG A 66 9.03 -5.88 7.47
CA ARG A 66 8.41 -4.82 6.66
C ARG A 66 9.13 -4.63 5.32
N ARG A 67 10.47 -4.56 5.33
CA ARG A 67 11.26 -4.38 4.11
C ARG A 67 11.13 -5.58 3.16
N GLN A 68 11.13 -6.80 3.69
CA GLN A 68 10.96 -8.01 2.89
C GLN A 68 9.58 -8.06 2.23
N ILE A 69 8.52 -7.67 2.95
CA ILE A 69 7.17 -7.58 2.38
C ILE A 69 7.12 -6.51 1.29
N ILE A 70 7.63 -5.29 1.54
CA ILE A 70 7.63 -4.22 0.53
C ILE A 70 8.42 -4.65 -0.71
N ALA A 71 9.61 -5.22 -0.55
CA ALA A 71 10.38 -5.73 -1.68
C ALA A 71 9.60 -6.83 -2.43
N GLY A 72 9.04 -7.77 -1.68
CA GLY A 72 8.24 -8.87 -2.22
C GLY A 72 6.92 -8.45 -2.85
N LEU A 73 6.40 -7.25 -2.61
CA LEU A 73 5.15 -6.75 -3.20
C LEU A 73 5.36 -5.70 -4.29
N ILE A 74 6.39 -4.85 -4.14
CA ILE A 74 6.56 -3.62 -4.94
C ILE A 74 7.80 -3.67 -5.84
N GLU A 75 8.91 -4.27 -5.42
CA GLU A 75 10.13 -4.26 -6.24
C GLU A 75 9.90 -5.05 -7.54
N GLY A 76 10.16 -4.39 -8.67
CA GLY A 76 9.90 -4.92 -10.01
C GLY A 76 8.50 -4.62 -10.57
N ALA A 77 7.58 -4.08 -9.77
CA ALA A 77 6.29 -3.61 -10.26
C ALA A 77 6.46 -2.36 -11.15
N LYS A 78 5.55 -2.23 -12.12
CA LYS A 78 5.44 -1.03 -12.96
C LYS A 78 4.55 -0.02 -12.25
N ILE A 79 5.03 1.22 -12.17
CA ILE A 79 4.32 2.32 -11.50
C ILE A 79 4.08 3.47 -12.47
N GLY A 80 2.85 3.99 -12.46
CA GLY A 80 2.48 5.23 -13.12
C GLY A 80 2.02 6.24 -12.08
N VAL A 81 2.48 7.49 -12.18
CA VAL A 81 2.01 8.61 -11.36
C VAL A 81 1.58 9.72 -12.30
N ARG A 82 0.37 10.23 -12.10
CA ARG A 82 -0.19 11.34 -12.86
C ARG A 82 -0.55 12.48 -11.91
N LYS A 83 -0.38 13.71 -12.38
CA LYS A 83 -0.96 14.91 -11.77
C LYS A 83 -2.00 15.44 -12.74
N SER A 84 -3.23 15.70 -12.26
CA SER A 84 -4.31 16.21 -13.12
C SER A 84 -3.96 17.60 -13.67
N GLU A 85 -4.53 17.95 -14.82
CA GLU A 85 -4.52 19.33 -15.31
C GLU A 85 -5.64 20.16 -14.64
N GLU A 86 -6.69 19.49 -14.14
CA GLU A 86 -7.77 20.11 -13.38
C GLU A 86 -7.33 20.42 -11.94
N THR A 87 -7.86 21.50 -11.36
CA THR A 87 -7.63 21.89 -9.96
C THR A 87 -8.81 21.51 -9.08
N GLU A 88 -8.52 21.12 -7.85
CA GLU A 88 -9.45 20.99 -6.75
C GLU A 88 -9.02 21.94 -5.62
N SER A 89 -9.92 22.27 -4.69
CA SER A 89 -9.61 23.07 -3.52
C SER A 89 -9.93 22.34 -2.21
N PHE A 90 -9.19 22.69 -1.16
CA PHE A 90 -9.54 22.35 0.22
C PHE A 90 -9.28 23.56 1.13
N GLU A 91 -10.00 23.64 2.24
CA GLU A 91 -9.77 24.66 3.26
C GLU A 91 -8.70 24.17 4.25
N ASN A 92 -7.68 24.97 4.52
CA ASN A 92 -6.66 24.66 5.52
C ASN A 92 -7.14 24.98 6.95
N GLU A 93 -6.31 24.69 7.96
CA GLU A 93 -6.66 24.93 9.37
C GLU A 93 -6.86 26.42 9.71
N ASP A 94 -6.40 27.33 8.86
CA ASP A 94 -6.53 28.78 8.99
C ASP A 94 -7.78 29.35 8.26
N GLY A 95 -8.57 28.50 7.60
CA GLY A 95 -9.76 28.92 6.85
C GLY A 95 -9.47 29.47 5.45
N GLU A 96 -8.26 29.26 4.92
CA GLU A 96 -7.88 29.69 3.57
C GLU A 96 -8.11 28.55 2.56
N GLU A 97 -8.77 28.86 1.44
CA GLU A 97 -8.88 27.93 0.32
C GLU A 97 -7.52 27.76 -0.39
N GLN A 98 -7.08 26.51 -0.51
CA GLN A 98 -5.86 26.13 -1.21
C GLN A 98 -6.21 25.30 -2.45
N GLU A 99 -5.85 25.80 -3.63
CA GLU A 99 -5.96 25.04 -4.88
C GLU A 99 -4.78 24.08 -5.07
N TYR A 100 -5.08 22.88 -5.56
CA TYR A 100 -4.09 21.88 -5.92
C TYR A 100 -4.57 21.09 -7.14
N ASN A 101 -3.65 20.53 -7.92
CA ASN A 101 -4.07 19.48 -8.86
C ASN A 101 -3.92 18.11 -8.18
N PRO A 102 -4.98 17.29 -8.19
CA PRO A 102 -4.94 15.93 -7.68
C PRO A 102 -3.83 15.08 -8.29
N ARG A 103 -3.32 14.13 -7.50
CA ARG A 103 -2.35 13.12 -7.96
C ARG A 103 -2.96 11.74 -7.88
N GLU A 104 -2.75 10.93 -8.91
CA GLU A 104 -3.20 9.55 -8.99
C GLU A 104 -2.00 8.64 -9.19
N VAL A 105 -2.02 7.47 -8.54
CA VAL A 105 -1.03 6.42 -8.71
C VAL A 105 -1.72 5.15 -9.19
N ARG A 106 -1.10 4.46 -10.15
CA ARG A 106 -1.50 3.11 -10.55
C ARG A 106 -0.28 2.21 -10.57
N VAL A 107 -0.50 0.95 -10.20
CA VAL A 107 0.57 -0.04 -10.06
C VAL A 107 0.13 -1.33 -10.73
N LYS A 108 1.03 -1.95 -11.49
CA LYS A 108 0.82 -3.27 -12.09
C LYS A 108 2.05 -4.13 -11.85
N ARG A 109 1.80 -5.37 -11.45
CA ARG A 109 2.84 -6.35 -11.24
C ARG A 109 2.99 -7.28 -12.44
#